data_AF-A0A971SSX1-F1
#
_entry.id   AF-A0A971SSX1-F1
#
_cell.length_a   1.000
_cell.length_b   1.000
_cell.length_c   1.000
_cell.angle_alpha   90.00
_cell.angle_beta   90.00
_cell.angle_gamma   90.00
#
_symmetry.space_group_name_H-M   'P 1'
#
loop_
_entity.id
_entity.type
_entity.pdbx_description
1 polymer ?
#
loop_
_entity_poly.entity_id
_entity_poly.type
_entity_poly.pdbx_seq_one_letter_code
_entity_poly.pdbx_strand_id
1 'polypeptide(L)'
;MGRDGVDKTQEEIVEEMAKALGHSGDLLESVLEKMNALGKVLEKTADVHVYNTLVDEFNDLRREAMRRKEMLMIHREAIGVRRHRYLDAYYPIPPRKKKKPVSGDV
;
A
#
# COMPACT_ATOMS: atom_id res chain seq x y z
N MET A 1 -19.73 -27.55 -32.05
CA MET A 1 -20.21 -26.36 -31.33
C MET A 1 -20.02 -26.62 -29.85
N GLY A 2 -19.20 -25.83 -29.15
CA GLY A 2 -18.80 -26.10 -27.76
C GLY A 2 -17.65 -25.23 -27.22
N ARG A 3 -17.21 -24.20 -27.96
CA ARG A 3 -16.18 -23.24 -27.52
C ARG A 3 -16.80 -22.00 -26.86
N ASP A 4 -17.98 -21.60 -27.30
CA ASP A 4 -18.61 -20.32 -26.94
C ASP A 4 -19.00 -20.17 -25.45
N GLY A 5 -19.29 -21.27 -24.75
CA GLY A 5 -19.62 -21.23 -23.31
C GLY A 5 -18.39 -21.17 -22.39
N VAL A 6 -17.30 -21.83 -22.81
CA VAL A 6 -16.04 -21.87 -22.05
C VAL A 6 -15.27 -20.55 -22.20
N ASP A 7 -15.26 -19.97 -23.41
CA ASP A 7 -14.66 -18.65 -23.66
C ASP A 7 -15.33 -17.53 -22.85
N LYS A 8 -16.68 -17.50 -22.81
CA LYS A 8 -17.43 -16.51 -22.00
C LYS A 8 -17.08 -16.58 -20.51
N THR A 9 -16.91 -17.79 -20.00
CA THR A 9 -16.53 -17.98 -18.59
C THR A 9 -15.09 -17.52 -18.33
N GLN A 10 -14.18 -17.72 -19.30
CA GLN A 10 -12.80 -17.26 -19.18
C GLN A 10 -12.68 -15.73 -19.27
N GLU A 11 -13.43 -15.08 -20.15
CA GLU A 11 -13.49 -13.61 -20.23
C GLU A 11 -13.99 -12.99 -18.92
N GLU A 12 -15.06 -13.52 -18.33
CA GLU A 12 -15.59 -13.05 -17.05
C GLU A 12 -14.55 -13.20 -15.91
N ILE A 13 -13.83 -14.32 -15.87
CA ILE A 13 -12.75 -14.53 -14.89
C ILE A 13 -11.62 -13.51 -15.09
N VAL A 14 -11.23 -13.23 -16.33
CA VAL A 14 -10.19 -12.23 -16.65
C VAL A 14 -10.63 -10.82 -16.26
N GLU A 15 -11.88 -10.46 -16.50
CA GLU A 15 -12.43 -9.15 -16.13
C GLU A 15 -12.44 -8.94 -14.61
N GLU A 16 -12.91 -9.94 -13.85
CA GLU A 16 -12.92 -9.89 -12.39
C GLU A 16 -11.50 -9.83 -11.81
N MET A 17 -10.54 -10.56 -12.39
CA MET A 17 -9.13 -10.45 -12.01
C MET A 17 -8.57 -9.03 -12.29
N ALA A 18 -8.94 -8.40 -13.40
CA ALA A 18 -8.52 -7.05 -13.73
C ALA A 18 -9.11 -6.02 -12.74
N LYS A 19 -10.40 -6.13 -12.39
CA LYS A 19 -11.05 -5.29 -11.38
C LYS A 19 -10.40 -5.45 -10.00
N ALA A 20 -10.16 -6.68 -9.57
CA ALA A 20 -9.51 -6.96 -8.28
C ALA A 20 -8.09 -6.39 -8.21
N LEU A 21 -7.35 -6.46 -9.33
CA LEU A 21 -6.01 -5.91 -9.45
C LEU A 21 -6.02 -4.37 -9.38
N GLY A 22 -6.92 -3.73 -10.12
CA GLY A 22 -7.11 -2.28 -10.10
C GLY A 22 -7.47 -1.79 -8.69
N HIS A 23 -8.48 -2.40 -8.08
CA HIS A 23 -8.89 -2.08 -6.71
C HIS A 23 -7.75 -2.22 -5.69
N SER A 24 -6.94 -3.27 -5.82
CA SER A 24 -5.78 -3.48 -4.94
C SER A 24 -4.71 -2.40 -5.10
N GLY A 25 -4.54 -1.86 -6.31
CA GLY A 25 -3.70 -0.69 -6.58
C GLY A 25 -4.25 0.57 -5.91
N ASP A 26 -5.53 0.90 -6.14
CA ASP A 26 -6.19 2.08 -5.58
C ASP A 26 -6.10 2.13 -4.05
N LEU A 27 -6.25 0.96 -3.41
CA LEU A 27 -6.14 0.81 -1.97
C LEU A 27 -4.72 1.11 -1.46
N LEU A 28 -3.70 0.65 -2.18
CA LEU A 28 -2.31 0.96 -1.84
C LEU A 28 -2.02 2.46 -2.03
N GLU A 29 -2.48 3.04 -3.14
CA GLU A 29 -2.32 4.46 -3.44
C GLU A 29 -2.98 5.33 -2.35
N SER A 30 -4.21 5.03 -1.95
CA SER A 30 -4.90 5.75 -0.88
C SER A 30 -4.14 5.72 0.46
N VAL A 31 -3.50 4.59 0.79
CA VAL A 31 -2.67 4.51 2.01
C VAL A 31 -1.42 5.37 1.86
N LEU A 32 -0.76 5.34 0.70
CA LEU A 32 0.43 6.17 0.44
C LEU A 32 0.11 7.67 0.47
N GLU A 33 -1.04 8.08 -0.05
CA GLU A 33 -1.52 9.47 0.03
C GLU A 33 -1.71 9.93 1.47
N LYS A 34 -2.35 9.08 2.30
CA LYS A 34 -2.50 9.34 3.75
C LYS A 34 -1.15 9.45 4.45
N MET A 35 -0.22 8.56 4.14
CA MET A 35 1.15 8.62 4.67
C MET A 35 1.87 9.91 4.28
N ASN A 36 1.72 10.35 3.03
CA ASN A 36 2.32 11.59 2.55
C ASN A 36 1.73 12.82 3.26
N ALA A 37 0.40 12.87 3.40
CA ALA A 37 -0.28 13.93 4.13
C ALA A 37 0.17 13.99 5.59
N LEU A 38 0.19 12.83 6.28
CA LEU A 38 0.65 12.73 7.67
C LEU A 38 2.14 13.07 7.82
N GLY A 39 2.96 12.72 6.83
CA GLY A 39 4.37 13.12 6.77
C GLY A 39 4.56 14.63 6.79
N LYS A 40 3.76 15.37 6.01
CA LYS A 40 3.77 16.84 6.00
C LYS A 40 3.29 17.45 7.31
N VAL A 41 2.36 16.79 8.01
CA VAL A 41 1.92 17.21 9.35
C VAL A 41 3.06 17.01 10.35
N LEU A 42 3.69 15.84 10.36
CA LEU A 42 4.84 15.51 11.23
C LEU A 42 5.99 16.52 11.11
N GLU A 43 6.29 16.99 9.91
CA GLU A 43 7.34 17.99 9.66
C GLU A 43 7.06 19.34 10.35
N LYS A 44 5.78 19.67 10.55
CA LYS A 44 5.35 20.94 11.16
C LYS A 44 5.05 20.81 12.66
N THR A 45 5.00 19.59 13.19
CA THR A 45 4.65 19.33 14.60
C THR A 45 5.85 19.57 15.53
N ALA A 46 5.76 20.61 16.36
CA ALA A 46 6.76 20.95 17.37
C ALA A 46 6.60 20.14 18.67
N ASP A 47 5.35 19.92 19.11
CA ASP A 47 5.06 19.20 20.35
C ASP A 47 5.51 17.74 20.27
N VAL A 48 6.30 17.31 21.26
CA VAL A 48 6.93 15.98 21.26
C VAL A 48 5.94 14.84 21.43
N HIS A 49 4.90 15.04 22.25
CA HIS A 49 3.89 14.02 22.51
C HIS A 49 3.00 13.85 21.30
N VAL A 50 2.54 14.96 20.72
CA VAL A 50 1.76 14.95 19.46
C VAL A 50 2.60 14.33 18.34
N TYR A 51 3.86 14.72 18.19
CA TYR A 51 4.76 14.14 17.19
C TYR A 51 4.89 12.63 17.36
N ASN A 52 5.10 12.14 18.59
CA ASN A 52 5.27 10.72 18.85
C ASN A 52 4.00 9.91 18.57
N THR A 53 2.81 10.45 18.84
CA THR A 53 1.53 9.84 18.45
C THR A 53 1.38 9.77 16.93
N LEU A 54 1.69 10.85 16.21
CA LEU A 54 1.65 10.87 14.75
C LEU A 54 2.70 9.93 14.12
N VAL A 55 3.84 9.70 14.79
CA VAL A 55 4.83 8.71 14.36
C VAL A 55 4.28 7.28 14.46
N ASP A 56 3.51 6.97 15.50
CA ASP A 56 2.85 5.67 15.61
C ASP A 56 1.85 5.49 14.48
N GLU A 57 0.96 6.47 14.26
CA GLU A 57 -0.01 6.44 13.16
C GLU A 57 0.67 6.30 11.78
N PHE A 58 1.75 7.05 11.54
CA PHE A 58 2.54 6.93 10.31
C PHE A 58 3.13 5.53 10.14
N ASN A 59 3.66 4.95 11.22
CA ASN A 59 4.24 3.62 11.19
C ASN A 59 3.17 2.52 11.06
N ASP A 60 1.94 2.77 11.48
CA ASP A 60 0.79 1.89 11.33
C ASP A 60 0.31 1.88 9.87
N LEU A 61 0.16 3.07 9.28
CA LEU A 61 -0.11 3.23 7.84
C LEU A 61 1.01 2.59 7.00
N ARG A 62 2.27 2.72 7.41
CA ARG A 62 3.39 2.04 6.74
C ARG A 62 3.22 0.52 6.74
N ARG A 63 2.82 -0.07 7.88
CA ARG A 63 2.58 -1.53 7.94
C ARG A 63 1.42 -1.94 7.03
N GLU A 64 0.38 -1.11 6.95
CA GLU A 64 -0.71 -1.34 6.02
C GLU A 64 -0.28 -1.25 4.55
N ALA A 65 0.52 -0.24 4.18
CA ALA A 65 1.06 -0.11 2.83
C ALA A 65 1.89 -1.34 2.42
N MET A 66 2.71 -1.87 3.34
CA MET A 66 3.49 -3.08 3.09
C MET A 66 2.58 -4.29 2.82
N ARG A 67 1.53 -4.49 3.62
CA ARG A 67 0.55 -5.58 3.41
C ARG A 67 -0.20 -5.44 2.08
N ARG A 68 -0.64 -4.23 1.73
CA ARG A 68 -1.33 -3.96 0.45
C ARG A 68 -0.42 -4.21 -0.75
N LYS A 69 0.85 -3.83 -0.65
CA LYS A 69 1.85 -4.09 -1.69
C LYS A 69 2.12 -5.58 -1.87
N GLU A 70 2.17 -6.35 -0.78
CA GLU A 70 2.27 -7.80 -0.82
C GLU A 70 1.03 -8.43 -1.49
N MET A 71 -0.17 -7.98 -1.14
CA MET A 71 -1.40 -8.44 -1.79
C MET A 71 -1.41 -8.14 -3.30
N LEU A 72 -1.02 -6.93 -3.68
CA LEU A 72 -0.90 -6.54 -5.09
C LEU A 72 0.13 -7.42 -5.82
N MET A 73 1.24 -7.78 -5.16
CA MET A 73 2.23 -8.70 -5.71
C MET A 73 1.62 -10.08 -5.97
N ILE A 74 0.91 -10.65 -5.00
CA ILE A 74 0.24 -11.95 -5.10
C ILE A 74 -0.78 -11.96 -6.25
N HIS A 75 -1.61 -10.92 -6.37
CA HIS A 75 -2.58 -10.82 -7.47
C HIS A 75 -1.91 -10.73 -8.83
N ARG A 76 -0.78 -10.01 -8.95
CA ARG A 76 0.00 -9.95 -10.19
C ARG A 76 0.61 -11.30 -10.55
N GLU A 77 1.10 -12.05 -9.57
CA GLU A 77 1.65 -13.40 -9.80
C GLU A 77 0.58 -14.39 -10.26
N ALA A 78 -0.64 -14.30 -9.71
CA ALA A 78 -1.77 -15.14 -10.08
C ALA A 78 -2.14 -15.01 -11.57
N ILE A 79 -1.94 -13.83 -12.16
CA ILE A 79 -2.14 -13.57 -13.60
C ILE A 79 -0.86 -13.69 -14.43
N GLY A 80 0.22 -14.27 -13.86
CA GLY A 80 1.47 -14.57 -14.57
C GLY A 80 2.51 -13.44 -14.60
N VAL A 81 2.28 -12.31 -13.91
CA VAL A 81 3.18 -11.15 -13.91
C VAL A 81 4.17 -11.21 -12.73
N ARG A 82 5.27 -11.93 -12.92
CA ARG A 82 6.27 -12.23 -11.87
C ARG A 82 7.42 -11.23 -11.73
N ARG A 83 7.47 -10.19 -12.57
CA ARG A 83 8.52 -9.15 -12.48
C ARG A 83 8.06 -8.04 -11.54
N HIS A 84 8.68 -7.97 -10.36
CA HIS A 84 8.26 -7.05 -9.29
C HIS A 84 9.05 -5.74 -9.23
N ARG A 85 10.13 -5.58 -10.01
CA ARG A 85 10.96 -4.35 -10.02
C ARG A 85 10.14 -3.06 -10.16
N TYR A 86 9.02 -3.15 -10.88
CA TYR A 86 8.14 -2.01 -11.15
C TYR A 86 7.31 -1.63 -9.93
N LEU A 87 6.97 -2.56 -9.03
CA LEU A 87 6.19 -2.26 -7.83
C LEU A 87 6.96 -1.33 -6.88
N ASP A 88 8.27 -1.48 -6.78
CA ASP A 88 9.11 -0.58 -5.97
C ASP A 88 9.23 0.82 -6.57
N ALA A 89 9.23 0.92 -7.91
CA ALA A 89 9.28 2.19 -8.62
C ALA A 89 7.95 2.95 -8.58
N TYR A 90 6.82 2.25 -8.79
CA TYR A 90 5.49 2.87 -8.81
C TYR A 90 4.90 3.09 -7.42
N TYR A 91 5.20 2.23 -6.46
CA TYR A 91 4.68 2.31 -5.09
C TYR A 91 5.82 2.37 -4.07
N PRO A 92 6.56 3.50 -4.01
CA PRO A 92 7.61 3.69 -3.03
C PRO A 92 7.01 3.86 -1.63
N ILE A 93 7.28 2.91 -0.75
CA ILE A 93 6.87 2.99 0.66
C ILE A 93 7.99 3.65 1.46
N PRO A 94 7.75 4.81 2.10
CA PRO A 94 8.80 5.51 2.85
C PRO A 94 9.30 4.70 4.06
N PRO A 95 10.52 4.98 4.56
CA PRO A 95 11.07 4.29 5.72
C PRO A 95 10.26 4.59 7.00
N ARG A 96 10.41 3.71 7.99
CA ARG A 96 9.81 3.90 9.33
C ARG A 96 10.35 5.19 9.97
N LYS A 97 9.47 5.97 10.60
CA LYS A 97 9.89 7.15 11.37
C LYS A 97 10.18 6.80 12.82
N LYS A 98 11.13 7.52 13.42
CA LYS A 98 11.53 7.38 14.82
C LYS A 98 10.84 8.42 15.69
N LYS A 99 10.49 8.02 16.92
CA LYS A 99 10.01 8.92 17.97
C LYS A 99 11.15 9.82 18.44
N LYS A 100 10.78 10.99 18.95
CA LYS A 100 11.67 11.91 19.67
C LYS A 100 11.67 11.51 21.17
N PRO A 101 12.80 11.70 21.88
CA PRO A 101 12.83 11.48 23.33
C PRO A 101 11.92 12.49 24.03
N VAL A 102 11.19 12.05 25.05
CA VAL A 102 10.43 12.94 25.93
C VAL A 102 11.39 13.38 27.05
N SER A 103 11.48 14.68 27.34
CA SER A 103 12.34 15.18 28.42
C SER A 103 11.98 14.48 29.74
N GLY A 104 12.90 13.67 30.26
CA GLY A 104 12.68 12.79 31.42
C GLY A 104 13.20 11.36 31.25
N ASP A 105 13.50 10.94 30.02
CA ASP A 105 14.00 9.58 29.70
C ASP A 105 15.56 9.48 29.66
N VAL A 106 16.27 10.10 30.61
CA VAL A 106 17.70 9.86 30.88
C VAL A 106 17.90 9.46 32.33
#